data_AF-A0A1V4MG88-F1
#
_entry.id   AF-A0A1V4MG88-F1
#
_cell.length_a   1.000
_cell.length_b   1.000
_cell.length_c   1.000
_cell.angle_alpha   90.00
_cell.angle_beta   90.00
_cell.angle_gamma   90.00
#
_symmetry.space_group_name_H-M   'P 1'
#
loop_
_entity.id
_entity.type
_entity.pdbx_description
1 polymer ?
#
loop_
_entity_poly.entity_id
_entity_poly.type
_entity_poly.pdbx_seq_one_letter_code
_entity_poly.pdbx_strand_id
1 'polypeptide(L)'
;MVQTGGSVYLADAGGVALQAKNDLQTAYNDAAGRESTRDITDEDLGTLSSVAEPLLPGVYTASSSLGLTGTLYLYADSPDDAFIFQVGSTLTTASDSSHQRIYSGSKTSAAQNRRK
;
A
#
# COMPACT_ATOMS: atom_id res chain seq x y z
N MET A 1 13.71 -26.58 11.86
CA MET A 1 12.32 -26.44 12.36
C MET A 1 11.76 -25.15 11.79
N VAL A 2 10.61 -25.18 11.11
CA VAL A 2 9.93 -23.95 10.68
C VAL A 2 8.98 -23.55 11.80
N GLN A 3 9.22 -22.38 12.40
CA GLN A 3 8.31 -21.80 13.38
C GLN A 3 7.35 -20.88 12.62
N THR A 4 6.09 -21.29 12.45
CA THR A 4 5.03 -20.36 12.08
C THR A 4 4.57 -19.68 13.35
N GLY A 5 4.53 -18.34 13.39
CA GLY A 5 3.93 -17.59 14.50
C GLY A 5 2.40 -17.70 14.58
N GLY A 6 1.81 -18.76 14.01
CA GLY A 6 0.38 -18.95 13.81
C GLY A 6 0.02 -20.37 13.32
N SER A 7 -1.25 -20.55 12.98
CA SER A 7 -1.84 -21.85 12.61
C SER A 7 -1.78 -22.13 11.11
N VAL A 8 -1.60 -23.40 10.75
CA VAL A 8 -1.71 -23.89 9.37
C VAL A 8 -3.02 -24.67 9.23
N TYR A 9 -3.86 -24.28 8.25
CA TYR A 9 -5.16 -24.91 8.01
C TYR A 9 -5.10 -25.78 6.74
N LEU A 10 -4.85 -27.08 6.92
CA LEU A 10 -4.89 -28.11 5.86
C LEU A 10 -6.14 -28.98 6.04
N ALA A 11 -6.82 -29.34 4.95
CA ALA A 11 -8.06 -30.14 5.00
C ALA A 11 -9.07 -29.61 6.04
N ASP A 12 -9.25 -28.29 6.04
CA ASP A 12 -9.96 -27.47 7.03
C ASP A 12 -11.43 -27.88 7.24
N ALA A 13 -11.66 -28.92 8.03
CA ALA A 13 -13.00 -29.38 8.39
C ALA A 13 -13.79 -28.34 9.21
N GLY A 14 -13.09 -27.41 9.85
CA GLY A 14 -13.68 -26.31 10.63
C GLY A 14 -14.14 -25.12 9.78
N GLY A 15 -13.81 -25.07 8.49
CA GLY A 15 -14.27 -24.03 7.55
C GLY A 15 -13.62 -22.65 7.71
N VAL A 16 -12.59 -22.50 8.55
CA VAL A 16 -11.89 -21.22 8.78
C VAL A 16 -11.21 -20.70 7.50
N ALA A 17 -10.56 -21.57 6.74
CA ALA A 17 -9.93 -21.22 5.46
C ALA A 17 -10.96 -20.87 4.38
N LEU A 18 -12.12 -21.53 4.40
CA LEU A 18 -13.23 -21.17 3.52
C LEU A 18 -13.78 -19.78 3.85
N GLN A 19 -13.98 -19.48 5.14
CA GLN A 19 -14.41 -18.16 5.58
C GLN A 19 -13.41 -17.08 5.19
N ALA A 20 -12.11 -17.31 5.46
CA ALA A 20 -11.04 -16.39 5.09
C ALA A 20 -10.99 -16.11 3.57
N LYS A 21 -11.28 -17.12 2.73
CA LYS A 21 -11.37 -16.92 1.27
C LYS A 21 -12.55 -16.03 0.88
N ASN A 22 -13.71 -16.22 1.49
CA ASN A 22 -14.89 -15.41 1.22
C ASN A 22 -14.68 -13.96 1.69
N ASP A 23 -14.06 -13.77 2.86
CA ASP A 23 -13.72 -12.45 3.39
C ASP A 23 -12.69 -11.76 2.49
N LEU A 24 -11.67 -12.49 2.00
CA LEU A 24 -10.71 -11.97 1.03
C LEU A 24 -11.39 -11.52 -0.27
N GLN A 25 -12.29 -12.34 -0.82
CA GLN A 25 -13.03 -11.98 -2.04
C GLN A 25 -13.90 -10.74 -1.81
N THR A 26 -14.53 -10.63 -0.64
CA THR A 26 -15.32 -9.46 -0.26
C THR A 26 -14.45 -8.21 -0.15
N ALA A 27 -13.30 -8.31 0.53
CA ALA A 27 -12.35 -7.21 0.68
C ALA A 27 -11.76 -6.78 -0.67
N TYR A 28 -11.45 -7.73 -1.55
CA TYR A 28 -11.00 -7.43 -2.92
C TYR A 28 -12.07 -6.65 -3.69
N ASN A 29 -13.32 -7.12 -3.68
CA ASN A 29 -14.41 -6.46 -4.39
C ASN A 29 -14.71 -5.07 -3.83
N ASP A 30 -14.66 -4.88 -2.50
CA ASP A 30 -14.76 -3.55 -1.88
C ASP A 30 -13.65 -2.63 -2.38
N ALA A 31 -12.39 -3.09 -2.29
CA ALA A 31 -11.24 -2.30 -2.71
C ALA A 31 -11.27 -1.95 -4.20
N ALA A 32 -11.65 -2.89 -5.07
CA ALA A 32 -11.75 -2.70 -6.52
C ALA A 32 -12.96 -1.83 -6.94
N GLY A 33 -14.00 -1.78 -6.11
CA GLY A 33 -15.20 -0.98 -6.37
C GLY A 33 -15.15 0.45 -5.86
N ARG A 34 -14.07 0.86 -5.18
CA ARG A 34 -13.95 2.24 -4.67
C ARG A 34 -13.68 3.23 -5.79
N GLU A 35 -14.28 4.40 -5.69
CA GLU A 35 -14.10 5.52 -6.64
C GLU A 35 -12.64 5.99 -6.69
N SER A 36 -12.13 6.21 -7.91
CA SER A 36 -10.78 6.71 -8.12
C SER A 36 -10.63 8.14 -7.59
N THR A 37 -9.62 8.36 -6.77
CA THR A 37 -9.19 9.71 -6.35
C THR A 37 -8.19 10.29 -7.35
N ARG A 38 -7.32 9.45 -7.93
CA ARG A 38 -6.30 9.85 -8.90
C ARG A 38 -5.93 8.72 -9.84
N ASP A 39 -5.89 9.02 -11.13
CA ASP A 39 -5.31 8.15 -12.15
C ASP A 39 -3.78 8.31 -12.15
N ILE A 40 -3.08 7.18 -12.06
CA ILE A 40 -1.61 7.04 -12.04
C ILE A 40 -1.15 6.03 -13.11
N THR A 41 -1.96 5.82 -14.15
CA THR A 41 -1.61 4.98 -15.31
C THR A 41 -0.27 5.43 -15.89
N ASP A 42 0.60 4.45 -16.18
CA ASP A 42 1.95 4.64 -16.75
C ASP A 42 2.94 5.43 -15.85
N GLU A 43 2.65 5.58 -14.56
CA GLU A 43 3.57 6.14 -13.56
C GLU A 43 4.38 5.04 -12.83
N ASP A 44 5.43 5.45 -12.10
CA ASP A 44 6.16 4.59 -11.16
C ASP A 44 6.01 5.15 -9.73
N LEU A 45 5.44 4.35 -8.83
CA LEU A 45 5.14 4.72 -7.44
C LEU A 45 6.34 5.23 -6.65
N GLY A 46 7.53 4.70 -6.93
CA GLY A 46 8.76 5.06 -6.22
C GLY A 46 9.38 6.38 -6.68
N THR A 47 8.99 6.86 -7.87
CA THR A 47 9.37 8.20 -8.38
C THR A 47 8.24 9.22 -8.25
N LEU A 48 7.01 8.74 -8.10
CA LEU A 48 5.81 9.55 -8.01
C LEU A 48 5.71 10.33 -6.70
N SER A 49 6.32 9.82 -5.64
CA SER A 49 6.25 10.40 -4.30
C SER A 49 7.64 10.67 -3.75
N SER A 50 7.73 11.64 -2.85
CA SER A 50 8.97 11.96 -2.15
C SER A 50 8.68 12.33 -0.70
N VAL A 51 9.73 12.52 0.10
CA VAL A 51 9.58 13.04 1.47
C VAL A 51 8.92 14.42 1.50
N ALA A 52 9.14 15.25 0.46
CA ALA A 52 8.57 16.59 0.38
C ALA A 52 7.12 16.55 -0.13
N GLU A 53 6.82 15.63 -1.05
CA GLU A 53 5.50 15.46 -1.67
C GLU A 53 5.08 13.98 -1.57
N PRO A 54 4.64 13.53 -0.38
CA PRO A 54 4.13 12.18 -0.20
C PRO A 54 2.72 12.04 -0.77
N LEU A 55 2.30 10.83 -1.13
CA LEU A 55 0.90 10.57 -1.45
C LEU A 55 0.03 10.74 -0.21
N LEU A 56 -1.15 11.34 -0.40
CA LEU A 56 -2.18 11.47 0.63
C LEU A 56 -3.16 10.28 0.60
N PRO A 57 -3.92 10.03 1.66
CA PRO A 57 -4.88 8.94 1.70
C PRO A 57 -5.87 9.04 0.53
N GLY A 58 -6.19 7.91 -0.11
CA GLY A 58 -7.02 7.89 -1.31
C GLY A 58 -6.91 6.63 -2.13
N VAL A 59 -7.67 6.60 -3.23
CA VAL A 59 -7.71 5.51 -4.21
C VAL A 59 -6.95 5.94 -5.46
N TYR A 60 -5.91 5.19 -5.80
CA TYR A 60 -5.04 5.43 -6.93
C TYR A 60 -5.26 4.32 -7.97
N THR A 61 -5.67 4.70 -9.18
CA THR A 61 -5.99 3.74 -10.25
C THR A 61 -4.92 3.75 -11.33
N ALA A 62 -4.47 2.57 -11.74
CA ALA A 62 -3.67 2.38 -12.95
C ALA A 62 -4.40 1.39 -13.86
N SER A 63 -4.73 1.81 -15.08
CA SER A 63 -5.38 0.92 -16.06
C SER A 63 -4.41 -0.11 -16.68
N SER A 64 -3.10 0.15 -16.58
CA SER A 64 -2.00 -0.68 -17.07
C SER A 64 -1.19 -1.28 -15.91
N SER A 65 -0.03 -1.86 -16.21
CA SER A 65 0.94 -2.30 -15.19
C SER A 65 1.53 -1.11 -14.44
N LEU A 66 1.80 -1.30 -13.15
CA LEU A 66 2.38 -0.27 -12.28
C LEU A 66 3.78 -0.69 -11.82
N GLY A 67 4.73 0.26 -11.86
CA GLY A 67 6.07 0.08 -11.34
C GLY A 67 6.23 0.61 -9.92
N LEU A 68 7.12 0.00 -9.14
CA LEU A 68 7.66 0.57 -7.91
C LEU A 68 9.18 0.43 -7.94
N THR A 69 9.88 1.50 -8.31
CA THR A 69 11.34 1.58 -8.34
C THR A 69 11.81 2.60 -7.31
N GLY A 70 12.50 2.15 -6.26
CA GLY A 70 12.87 3.01 -5.13
C GLY A 70 11.77 3.10 -4.06
N THR A 71 11.57 4.29 -3.47
CA THR A 71 10.78 4.44 -2.23
C THR A 71 9.43 5.12 -2.47
N LEU A 72 8.34 4.44 -2.13
CA LEU A 72 7.01 5.03 -2.05
C LEU A 72 6.82 5.74 -0.70
N TYR A 73 6.49 7.03 -0.72
CA TYR A 73 6.22 7.85 0.46
C TYR A 73 4.71 8.10 0.59
N LEU A 74 4.14 7.65 1.70
CA LEU A 74 2.72 7.82 2.04
C LEU A 74 2.59 8.67 3.29
N TYR A 75 1.71 9.67 3.30
CA TYR A 75 1.47 10.50 4.46
C TYR A 75 0.11 10.21 5.09
N ALA A 76 0.12 9.74 6.33
CA ALA A 76 -1.09 9.49 7.11
C ALA A 76 -1.09 10.36 8.37
N ASP A 77 -2.20 11.02 8.66
CA ASP A 77 -2.42 11.78 9.88
C ASP A 77 -3.24 10.97 10.92
N SER A 78 -4.06 10.03 10.45
CA SER A 78 -4.96 9.21 11.26
C SER A 78 -4.68 7.70 11.09
N PRO A 79 -4.95 6.85 12.10
CA PRO A 79 -4.97 5.41 11.94
C PRO A 79 -6.02 4.91 10.93
N ASP A 80 -7.05 5.71 10.65
CA ASP A 80 -8.11 5.39 9.70
C ASP A 80 -7.75 5.75 8.25
N ASP A 81 -6.60 6.40 8.02
CA ASP A 81 -6.16 6.81 6.70
C ASP A 81 -5.76 5.59 5.86
N ALA A 82 -6.42 5.44 4.71
CA ALA A 82 -6.26 4.32 3.81
C ALA A 82 -5.71 4.74 2.44
N PHE A 83 -4.87 3.87 1.88
CA PHE A 83 -4.31 3.99 0.54
C PHE A 83 -4.67 2.73 -0.23
N ILE A 84 -5.36 2.89 -1.35
CA ILE A 84 -5.79 1.78 -2.19
C ILE A 84 -5.19 1.97 -3.56
N PHE A 85 -4.36 1.02 -3.99
CA PHE A 85 -3.81 0.99 -5.34
C PHE A 85 -4.55 -0.06 -6.16
N GLN A 86 -5.43 0.40 -7.05
CA GLN A 86 -6.14 -0.46 -7.99
C GLN A 86 -5.30 -0.56 -9.26
N VAL A 87 -4.73 -1.73 -9.54
CA VAL A 87 -3.87 -1.96 -10.69
C VAL A 87 -4.58 -2.90 -11.66
N GLY A 88 -4.79 -2.45 -12.90
CA GLY A 88 -5.50 -3.20 -13.94
C GLY A 88 -4.75 -4.43 -14.43
N SER A 89 -3.46 -4.54 -14.11
CA SER A 89 -2.62 -5.70 -14.44
C SER A 89 -1.57 -5.99 -13.36
N THR A 90 -0.29 -6.03 -13.72
CA THR A 90 0.81 -6.39 -12.82
C THR A 90 1.36 -5.20 -12.03
N LEU A 91 1.73 -5.44 -10.77
CA LEU A 91 2.60 -4.57 -9.98
C LEU A 91 4.02 -5.14 -10.00
N THR A 92 4.99 -4.37 -10.48
CA THR A 92 6.40 -4.81 -10.54
C THR A 92 7.25 -4.03 -9.54
N THR A 93 7.91 -4.73 -8.62
CA THR A 93 8.83 -4.13 -7.65
C THR A 93 10.28 -4.44 -8.03
N ALA A 94 11.11 -3.40 -8.10
CA ALA A 94 12.56 -3.56 -8.20
C ALA A 94 13.17 -4.13 -6.91
N SER A 95 14.44 -4.53 -6.96
CA SER A 95 15.12 -5.14 -5.81
C SER A 95 15.34 -4.16 -4.64
N ASP A 96 15.34 -2.86 -4.93
CA ASP A 96 15.52 -1.75 -4.00
C ASP A 96 14.19 -1.08 -3.59
N SER A 97 13.05 -1.66 -3.97
CA SER A 97 11.73 -1.13 -3.62
C SER A 97 11.52 -1.08 -2.11
N SER A 98 11.07 0.07 -1.62
CA SER A 98 10.64 0.21 -0.22
C SER A 98 9.41 1.11 -0.11
N HIS A 99 8.74 1.05 1.03
CA HIS A 99 7.68 1.98 1.39
C HIS A 99 8.05 2.67 2.70
N GLN A 100 7.77 3.96 2.78
CA GLN A 100 7.92 4.78 3.98
C GLN A 100 6.59 5.47 4.28
N ARG A 101 6.04 5.18 5.46
CA ARG A 101 4.88 5.90 5.97
C ARG A 101 5.36 7.07 6.81
N ILE A 102 5.01 8.28 6.40
CA ILE A 102 5.28 9.52 7.10
C ILE A 102 4.03 9.85 7.91
N TYR A 103 4.20 10.05 9.22
CA TYR A 103 3.12 10.58 10.07
C TYR A 103 3.36 12.05 10.39
N SER A 104 2.30 12.82 10.67
CA SER A 104 2.41 14.22 11.11
C SER A 104 3.31 14.42 12.35
N GLY A 105 3.42 13.41 13.21
CA GLY A 105 4.36 13.36 14.34
C GLY A 105 5.77 12.85 14.02
N SER A 106 5.99 12.30 12.82
CA SER A 106 7.30 11.87 12.34
C SER A 106 8.08 13.10 11.90
N LYS A 107 8.75 13.76 12.84
CA LYS A 107 9.75 14.76 12.48
C LYS A 107 10.82 14.09 11.60
N THR A 108 10.74 14.27 10.29
CA THR A 108 11.92 14.07 9.45
C THR A 108 12.92 15.13 9.89
N SER A 109 14.05 14.67 10.46
CA SER A 109 15.08 15.48 11.09
C SER A 109 15.76 16.51 10.16
N ALA A 110 15.30 16.69 8.92
CA ALA A 110 15.83 17.64 7.96
C ALA A 110 15.26 19.07 8.12
N ALA A 111 14.10 19.26 8.76
CA ALA A 111 13.44 20.58 8.82
C ALA A 111 13.80 21.43 10.06
N GLN A 112 14.44 20.88 11.10
CA GLN A 112 14.73 21.63 12.33
C GLN A 112 16.08 22.36 12.35
N ASN A 113 16.95 22.19 11.35
CA ASN A 113 18.33 22.72 11.42
C ASN A 113 18.62 23.94 10.50
N ARG A 114 17.60 24.76 10.19
CA ARG A 114 17.76 25.99 9.39
C ARG A 114 17.20 27.26 10.04
N ARG A 115 17.35 27.39 11.36
CA ARG A 115 17.21 28.68 12.04
C ARG A 115 18.55 29.01 12.70
N LYS A 116 19.37 29.79 11.97
CA LYS A 116 20.36 30.67 12.60
C LYS A 116 19.61 31.86 13.20
#